data_AF-A0A7S1ECH7-F1
#
_entry.id   AF-A0A7S1ECH7-F1
#
_cell.length_a   1.000
_cell.length_b   1.000
_cell.length_c   1.000
_cell.angle_alpha   90.00
_cell.angle_beta   90.00
_cell.angle_gamma   90.00
#
_symmetry.space_group_name_H-M   'P 1'
#
loop_
_entity.id
_entity.type
_entity.pdbx_description
1 polymer ?
#
loop_
_entity_poly.entity_id
_entity_poly.type
_entity_poly.pdbx_seq_one_letter_code
_entity_poly.pdbx_strand_id
1 'polypeptide(L)'
;SHRINHDELVAVTVQGQIAHPVGRATPYRIGYDGVPRVLPGTGGIVLNRRIGDLCVGLAGDHIEPGVALHNNSREVIGPRDGPNNALITYACVGNRATVLSGLARGQRGWVTGKHGGVNHVLVDFPTAVLQRLAIGDRIGITSVGQGLRLPQHPRIELMNCAP
;
A
#
# COMPACT_ATOMS: atom_id res chain seq x y z
N SER A 1 28.72 -5.21 2.14
CA SER A 1 27.48 -4.95 1.39
C SER A 1 27.60 -5.62 0.03
N HIS A 2 26.56 -6.31 -0.43
CA HIS A 2 26.53 -6.80 -1.82
C HIS A 2 26.40 -5.59 -2.75
N ARG A 3 27.09 -5.61 -3.90
CA ARG A 3 27.00 -4.53 -4.89
C ARG A 3 25.64 -4.64 -5.61
N ILE A 4 24.88 -3.56 -5.61
CA ILE A 4 23.63 -3.39 -6.36
C ILE A 4 23.84 -2.40 -7.51
N ASN A 5 22.92 -2.36 -8.47
CA ASN A 5 22.91 -1.41 -9.59
C ASN A 5 22.27 -0.06 -9.22
N HIS A 6 22.67 0.53 -8.08
CA HIS A 6 22.01 1.72 -7.52
C HIS A 6 21.92 2.90 -8.50
N ASP A 7 23.00 3.19 -9.23
CA ASP A 7 23.07 4.34 -10.15
C ASP A 7 22.20 4.17 -11.41
N GLU A 8 21.72 2.95 -11.67
CA GLU A 8 20.82 2.67 -12.79
C GLU A 8 19.34 2.75 -12.38
N LEU A 9 19.03 2.80 -11.08
CA LEU A 9 17.66 2.80 -10.60
C LEU A 9 17.03 4.16 -10.80
N VAL A 10 15.82 4.15 -11.35
CA VAL A 10 15.03 5.35 -11.58
C VAL A 10 14.00 5.50 -10.46
N ALA A 11 14.03 6.66 -9.80
CA ALA A 11 12.98 7.05 -8.88
C ALA A 11 11.85 7.76 -9.63
N VAL A 12 10.61 7.33 -9.41
CA VAL A 12 9.40 7.90 -10.01
C VAL A 12 8.42 8.27 -8.90
N THR A 13 7.75 9.42 -9.02
CA THR A 13 6.64 9.72 -8.11
C THR A 13 5.38 9.02 -8.60
N VAL A 14 4.81 8.17 -7.74
CA VAL A 14 3.45 7.63 -7.92
C VAL A 14 2.56 8.13 -6.78
N GLN A 15 1.26 8.21 -7.02
CA GLN A 15 0.32 8.77 -6.06
C GLN A 15 -0.92 7.90 -5.97
N GLY A 16 -1.48 7.81 -4.78
CA GLY A 16 -2.83 7.33 -4.52
C GLY A 16 -3.57 8.26 -3.57
N GLN A 17 -4.82 7.93 -3.29
CA GLN A 17 -5.59 8.52 -2.21
C GLN A 17 -5.94 7.44 -1.19
N ILE A 18 -6.13 7.84 0.07
CA ILE A 18 -6.60 6.91 1.10
C ILE A 18 -7.96 6.35 0.67
N ALA A 19 -8.04 5.03 0.51
CA ALA A 19 -9.22 4.34 0.02
C ALA A 19 -10.24 4.14 1.14
N HIS A 20 -11.53 4.13 0.81
CA HIS A 20 -12.57 3.68 1.73
C HIS A 20 -12.37 2.19 2.10
N PRO A 21 -12.89 1.74 3.26
CA PRO A 21 -13.11 0.32 3.49
C PRO A 21 -13.97 -0.28 2.37
N VAL A 22 -13.62 -1.47 1.91
CA VAL A 22 -14.32 -2.15 0.82
C VAL A 22 -15.48 -2.97 1.38
N GLY A 23 -16.70 -2.49 1.12
CA GLY A 23 -17.93 -3.25 1.32
C GLY A 23 -18.19 -4.22 0.17
N ARG A 24 -18.77 -5.38 0.48
CA ARG A 24 -19.32 -6.31 -0.53
C ARG A 24 -20.83 -6.13 -0.63
N ALA A 25 -21.46 -6.78 -1.62
CA ALA A 25 -22.92 -6.78 -1.78
C ALA A 25 -23.66 -7.28 -0.54
N THR A 26 -23.03 -8.15 0.25
CA THR A 26 -23.53 -8.58 1.56
C THR A 26 -22.56 -8.16 2.67
N PRO A 27 -23.04 -7.92 3.90
CA PRO A 27 -22.18 -7.62 5.04
C PRO A 27 -21.46 -8.87 5.57
N TYR A 28 -21.84 -10.05 5.09
CA TYR A 28 -21.36 -11.33 5.60
C TYR A 28 -20.09 -11.79 4.90
N ARG A 29 -19.15 -12.28 5.70
CA ARG A 29 -17.96 -13.00 5.27
C ARG A 29 -18.08 -14.45 5.74
N ILE A 30 -17.97 -15.38 4.81
CA ILE A 30 -18.15 -16.81 5.09
C ILE A 30 -16.83 -17.37 5.62
N GLY A 31 -16.85 -17.87 6.86
CA GLY A 31 -15.69 -18.53 7.46
C GLY A 31 -15.40 -19.88 6.83
N TYR A 32 -14.23 -20.44 7.14
CA TYR A 32 -13.85 -21.79 6.71
C TYR A 32 -14.80 -22.88 7.24
N ASP A 33 -15.52 -22.58 8.33
CA ASP A 33 -16.54 -23.40 8.96
C ASP A 33 -17.93 -23.25 8.34
N GLY A 34 -18.06 -22.43 7.29
CA GLY A 34 -19.34 -22.12 6.66
C GLY A 34 -20.20 -21.12 7.44
N VAL A 35 -19.74 -20.62 8.59
CA VAL A 35 -20.52 -19.69 9.42
C VAL A 35 -20.32 -18.25 8.94
N PRO A 36 -21.41 -17.52 8.61
CA PRO A 36 -21.33 -16.13 8.19
C PRO A 36 -21.01 -15.21 9.38
N ARG A 37 -20.13 -14.23 9.18
CA ARG A 37 -19.75 -13.24 10.20
C ARG A 37 -19.79 -11.84 9.61
N VAL A 38 -20.18 -10.85 10.42
CA VAL A 38 -20.07 -9.42 10.07
C VAL A 38 -18.80 -8.88 10.70
N LEU A 39 -17.77 -8.68 9.87
CA LEU A 39 -16.43 -8.29 10.32
C LEU A 39 -15.89 -7.13 9.47
N PRO A 40 -15.07 -6.24 10.06
CA PRO A 40 -14.25 -5.32 9.28
C PRO A 40 -13.32 -6.07 8.33
N GLY A 41 -12.91 -5.41 7.26
CA GLY A 41 -11.93 -5.97 6.35
C GLY A 41 -11.14 -4.92 5.60
N THR A 42 -10.82 -5.24 4.35
CA THR A 42 -9.90 -4.49 3.46
C THR A 42 -10.27 -3.02 3.28
N GLY A 43 -9.26 -2.15 3.12
CA GLY A 43 -9.38 -0.72 2.88
C GLY A 43 -9.41 0.13 4.15
N GLY A 44 -9.36 1.46 3.97
CA GLY A 44 -9.48 2.42 5.05
C GLY A 44 -8.18 2.72 5.80
N ILE A 45 -8.35 3.21 7.03
CA ILE A 45 -7.30 3.52 7.98
C ILE A 45 -7.51 2.63 9.20
N VAL A 46 -6.63 1.66 9.40
CA VAL A 46 -6.66 0.76 10.55
C VAL A 46 -5.81 1.37 11.67
N LEU A 47 -6.48 1.77 12.75
CA LEU A 47 -5.89 2.58 13.83
C LEU A 47 -5.17 1.76 14.90
N ASN A 48 -5.54 0.49 15.07
CA ASN A 48 -5.13 -0.36 16.20
C ASN A 48 -4.44 -1.67 15.79
N ARG A 49 -4.13 -1.83 14.49
CA ARG A 49 -3.30 -2.93 13.96
C ARG A 49 -2.28 -2.38 12.99
N ARG A 50 -1.02 -2.70 13.23
CA ARG A 50 0.13 -2.14 12.52
C ARG A 50 1.12 -3.22 12.10
N ILE A 51 2.09 -2.82 11.30
CA ILE A 51 3.21 -3.70 10.97
C ILE A 51 3.94 -4.11 12.26
N GLY A 52 4.19 -5.41 12.41
CA GLY A 52 4.76 -6.00 13.63
C GLY A 52 3.73 -6.59 14.60
N ASP A 53 2.45 -6.24 14.48
CA ASP A 53 1.39 -6.86 15.29
C ASP A 53 1.07 -8.28 14.78
N LEU A 54 0.42 -9.08 15.64
CA LEU A 54 -0.11 -10.39 15.25
C LEU A 54 -1.13 -10.27 14.11
N CYS A 55 -0.96 -11.10 13.09
CA CYS A 55 -1.86 -11.19 11.93
C CYS A 55 -3.02 -12.18 12.12
N VAL A 56 -3.06 -12.90 13.25
CA VAL A 56 -4.07 -13.91 13.59
C VAL A 56 -4.77 -13.56 14.91
N GLY A 57 -5.92 -14.19 15.18
CA GLY A 57 -6.71 -13.92 16.39
C GLY A 57 -7.47 -12.59 16.34
N LEU A 58 -7.66 -12.03 15.14
CA LEU A 58 -8.39 -10.79 14.92
C LEU A 58 -9.85 -11.06 14.59
N ALA A 59 -10.77 -10.26 15.15
CA ALA A 59 -12.15 -10.19 14.68
C ALA A 59 -12.22 -9.32 13.41
N GLY A 60 -11.61 -9.81 12.33
CA GLY A 60 -11.50 -9.13 11.04
C GLY A 60 -11.14 -10.11 9.92
N ASP A 61 -11.37 -9.72 8.68
CA ASP A 61 -11.00 -10.52 7.50
C ASP A 61 -10.29 -9.66 6.46
N HIS A 62 -9.07 -10.06 6.06
CA HIS A 62 -8.22 -9.27 5.16
C HIS A 62 -8.01 -7.82 5.65
N ILE A 63 -7.74 -7.67 6.95
CA ILE A 63 -7.37 -6.37 7.55
C ILE A 63 -6.04 -5.90 6.97
N GLU A 64 -5.99 -4.63 6.57
CA GLU A 64 -4.82 -3.98 6.00
C GLU A 64 -4.21 -3.00 7.01
N PRO A 65 -3.03 -3.27 7.59
CA PRO A 65 -2.46 -2.43 8.64
C PRO A 65 -2.08 -1.03 8.12
N GLY A 66 -2.34 -0.01 8.94
CA GLY A 66 -2.04 1.38 8.59
C GLY A 66 -3.07 1.95 7.62
N VAL A 67 -2.62 2.37 6.44
CA VAL A 67 -3.43 3.09 5.44
C VAL A 67 -3.43 2.32 4.13
N ALA A 68 -4.62 2.08 3.58
CA ALA A 68 -4.78 1.53 2.25
C ALA A 68 -4.92 2.65 1.20
N LEU A 69 -4.12 2.58 0.14
CA LEU A 69 -4.14 3.54 -0.96
C LEU A 69 -4.67 2.90 -2.24
N HIS A 70 -5.51 3.65 -2.95
CA HIS A 70 -5.92 3.34 -4.32
C HIS A 70 -5.83 4.60 -5.17
N ASN A 71 -5.54 4.48 -6.47
CA ASN A 71 -5.60 5.59 -7.40
C ASN A 71 -6.87 5.49 -8.26
N ASN A 72 -7.80 6.41 -8.05
CA ASN A 72 -9.07 6.46 -8.78
C ASN A 72 -9.04 7.38 -10.01
N SER A 73 -7.89 7.95 -10.35
CA SER A 73 -7.73 8.89 -11.46
C SER A 73 -7.65 8.18 -12.80
N ARG A 74 -7.77 8.97 -13.87
CA ARG A 74 -7.71 8.52 -15.26
C ARG A 74 -6.73 9.41 -16.03
N GLU A 75 -5.75 8.79 -16.66
CA GLU A 75 -4.86 9.46 -17.61
C GLU A 75 -5.46 9.50 -19.02
N VAL A 76 -5.00 10.47 -19.81
CA VAL A 76 -5.44 10.65 -21.22
C VAL A 76 -5.10 9.40 -22.04
N ILE A 77 -3.96 8.77 -21.76
CA ILE A 77 -3.47 7.59 -22.47
C ILE A 77 -3.41 6.40 -21.49
N GLY A 78 -3.63 5.19 -22.03
CA GLY A 78 -3.53 3.93 -21.29
C GLY A 78 -4.89 3.34 -20.89
N PRO A 79 -4.91 2.19 -20.19
CA PRO A 79 -6.14 1.53 -19.74
C PRO A 79 -6.78 2.27 -18.56
N ARG A 80 -8.10 2.09 -18.36
CA ARG A 80 -8.89 2.82 -17.35
C ARG A 80 -8.23 2.84 -15.96
N ASP A 81 -7.77 1.69 -15.48
CA ASP A 81 -7.12 1.52 -14.18
C ASP A 81 -5.60 1.70 -14.22
N GLY A 82 -5.07 2.23 -15.33
CA GLY A 82 -3.65 2.45 -15.57
C GLY A 82 -2.93 3.16 -14.43
N PRO A 83 -3.47 4.26 -13.87
CA PRO A 83 -2.85 4.95 -12.74
C PRO A 83 -2.73 4.07 -11.49
N ASN A 84 -3.73 3.25 -11.18
CA ASN A 84 -3.64 2.34 -10.03
C ASN A 84 -2.72 1.16 -10.30
N ASN A 85 -2.73 0.65 -11.53
CA ASN A 85 -1.79 -0.38 -11.97
C ASN A 85 -0.34 0.12 -11.84
N ALA A 86 -0.06 1.37 -12.22
CA ALA A 86 1.24 1.99 -12.03
C ALA A 86 1.58 2.15 -10.53
N LEU A 87 0.63 2.60 -9.71
CA LEU A 87 0.81 2.72 -8.27
C LEU A 87 1.23 1.38 -7.63
N ILE A 88 0.48 0.29 -7.86
CA ILE A 88 0.77 -1.02 -7.25
C ILE A 88 2.02 -1.69 -7.83
N THR A 89 2.32 -1.42 -9.10
CA THR A 89 3.49 -1.98 -9.77
C THR A 89 4.76 -1.28 -9.31
N TYR A 90 4.76 0.04 -9.22
CA TYR A 90 6.00 0.78 -8.95
C TYR A 90 6.32 0.81 -7.45
N ALA A 91 5.30 0.95 -6.59
CA ALA A 91 5.51 0.97 -5.15
C ALA A 91 6.20 -0.30 -4.64
N CYS A 92 7.34 -0.09 -3.99
CA CYS A 92 8.14 -1.11 -3.33
C CYS A 92 8.07 -0.94 -1.81
N VAL A 93 8.10 -2.06 -1.08
CA VAL A 93 8.20 -2.06 0.38
C VAL A 93 9.46 -1.30 0.80
N GLY A 94 9.33 -0.38 1.76
CA GLY A 94 10.40 0.52 2.18
C GLY A 94 10.50 1.82 1.37
N ASN A 95 9.66 2.04 0.36
CA ASN A 95 9.58 3.36 -0.28
C ASN A 95 8.97 4.40 0.67
N ARG A 96 9.45 5.64 0.53
CA ARG A 96 8.98 6.76 1.34
C ARG A 96 7.63 7.28 0.84
N ALA A 97 6.68 7.41 1.75
CA ALA A 97 5.38 8.01 1.50
C ALA A 97 5.26 9.38 2.19
N THR A 98 4.61 10.34 1.53
CA THR A 98 4.37 11.69 2.05
C THR A 98 2.91 12.07 1.87
N VAL A 99 2.29 12.58 2.94
CA VAL A 99 0.93 13.11 2.90
C VAL A 99 0.92 14.44 2.14
N LEU A 100 0.11 14.56 1.09
CA LEU A 100 0.07 15.72 0.18
C LEU A 100 -1.10 16.66 0.45
N SER A 101 -2.12 16.22 1.19
CA SER A 101 -3.33 17.00 1.50
C SER A 101 -3.78 16.79 2.95
N GLY A 102 -4.82 17.52 3.36
CA GLY A 102 -5.46 17.33 4.65
C GLY A 102 -4.64 17.85 5.84
N LEU A 103 -5.10 17.51 7.05
CA LEU A 103 -4.56 17.99 8.32
C LEU A 103 -3.16 17.45 8.62
N ALA A 104 -2.79 16.32 8.00
CA ALA A 104 -1.50 15.68 8.18
C ALA A 104 -0.51 15.97 7.03
N ARG A 105 -0.77 16.96 6.18
CA ARG A 105 0.11 17.31 5.05
C ARG A 105 1.57 17.48 5.50
N GLY A 106 2.49 16.88 4.75
CA GLY A 106 3.93 16.90 5.01
C GLY A 106 4.42 15.78 5.93
N GLN A 107 3.52 15.07 6.62
CA GLN A 107 3.89 13.89 7.40
C GLN A 107 4.37 12.76 6.50
N ARG A 108 5.28 11.95 7.03
CA ARG A 108 6.01 10.91 6.29
C ARG A 108 5.76 9.53 6.89
N GLY A 109 5.73 8.54 6.01
CA GLY A 109 5.55 7.14 6.34
C GLY A 109 6.30 6.26 5.35
N TRP A 110 6.01 4.96 5.39
CA TRP A 110 6.70 3.97 4.58
C TRP A 110 5.71 2.98 3.97
N VAL A 111 5.95 2.60 2.73
CA VAL A 111 5.22 1.51 2.09
C VAL A 111 5.56 0.21 2.83
N THR A 112 4.53 -0.48 3.31
CA THR A 112 4.66 -1.71 4.10
C THR A 112 4.25 -2.95 3.32
N GLY A 113 3.48 -2.80 2.25
CA GLY A 113 3.00 -3.92 1.46
C GLY A 113 2.05 -3.50 0.35
N LYS A 114 1.47 -4.51 -0.30
CA LYS A 114 0.48 -4.36 -1.36
C LYS A 114 -0.46 -5.56 -1.39
N HIS A 115 -1.69 -5.33 -1.82
CA HIS A 115 -2.75 -6.33 -1.83
C HIS A 115 -3.44 -6.34 -3.20
N GLY A 116 -3.18 -7.40 -3.98
CA GLY A 116 -3.78 -7.59 -5.30
C GLY A 116 -5.28 -7.92 -5.23
N GLY A 117 -5.98 -7.74 -6.35
CA GLY A 117 -7.43 -7.92 -6.44
C GLY A 117 -8.17 -6.62 -6.15
N VAL A 118 -8.10 -6.13 -4.90
CA VAL A 118 -8.49 -4.74 -4.56
C VAL A 118 -7.48 -3.71 -5.04
N ASN A 119 -6.25 -4.17 -5.33
CA ASN A 119 -5.13 -3.39 -5.82
C ASN A 119 -4.80 -2.19 -4.92
N HIS A 120 -4.62 -2.45 -3.63
CA HIS A 120 -4.19 -1.46 -2.65
C HIS A 120 -2.67 -1.47 -2.45
N VAL A 121 -2.11 -0.29 -2.23
CA VAL A 121 -0.77 -0.11 -1.63
C VAL A 121 -0.93 0.25 -0.17
N LEU A 122 -0.18 -0.41 0.71
CA LEU A 122 -0.26 -0.22 2.15
C LEU A 122 0.86 0.68 2.64
N VAL A 123 0.51 1.67 3.46
CA VAL A 123 1.46 2.63 4.02
C VAL A 123 1.23 2.75 5.52
N ASP A 124 2.32 2.69 6.27
CA ASP A 124 2.29 2.90 7.71
C ASP A 124 2.85 4.28 8.07
N PHE A 125 2.17 4.93 9.01
CA PHE A 125 2.55 6.22 9.57
C PHE A 125 2.56 6.13 11.10
N PRO A 126 3.26 7.04 11.81
CA PRO A 126 3.13 7.13 13.26
C PRO A 126 1.65 7.27 13.69
N THR A 127 1.26 6.69 14.83
CA THR A 127 -0.14 6.66 15.29
C THR A 127 -0.77 8.05 15.39
N ALA A 128 -0.03 9.05 15.88
CA ALA A 128 -0.50 10.44 15.93
C ALA A 128 -0.75 11.06 14.55
N VAL A 129 -0.16 10.51 13.48
CA VAL A 129 -0.47 10.88 12.10
C VAL A 129 -1.73 10.17 11.62
N LEU A 130 -1.86 8.85 11.86
CA LEU A 130 -3.03 8.07 11.45
C LEU A 130 -4.34 8.68 11.95
N GLN A 131 -4.37 9.18 13.19
CA GLN A 131 -5.54 9.84 13.80
C GLN A 131 -5.94 11.17 13.14
N ARG A 132 -5.06 11.77 12.32
CA ARG A 132 -5.29 13.05 11.62
C ARG A 132 -5.53 12.86 10.12
N LEU A 133 -5.39 11.64 9.62
CA LEU A 133 -5.64 11.33 8.21
C LEU A 133 -7.13 11.14 7.97
N ALA A 134 -7.58 11.54 6.79
CA ALA A 134 -8.93 11.32 6.32
C ALA A 134 -8.95 10.43 5.08
N ILE A 135 -10.05 9.71 4.88
CA ILE A 135 -10.31 9.03 3.61
C ILE A 135 -10.28 10.06 2.48
N GLY A 136 -9.62 9.73 1.37
CA GLY A 136 -9.41 10.62 0.24
C GLY A 136 -8.17 11.52 0.33
N ASP A 137 -7.46 11.56 1.47
CA ASP A 137 -6.18 12.27 1.53
C ASP A 137 -5.19 11.71 0.51
N ARG A 138 -4.51 12.59 -0.22
CA ARG A 138 -3.55 12.22 -1.26
C ARG A 138 -2.22 11.87 -0.63
N ILE A 139 -1.67 10.71 -1.00
CA ILE A 139 -0.35 10.26 -0.56
C ILE A 139 0.54 10.08 -1.80
N GLY A 140 1.67 10.77 -1.79
CA GLY A 140 2.72 10.60 -2.80
C GLY A 140 3.77 9.61 -2.31
N ILE A 141 4.24 8.75 -3.20
CA ILE A 141 5.31 7.78 -2.94
C ILE A 141 6.46 8.10 -3.87
N THR A 142 7.65 8.32 -3.28
CA THR A 142 8.90 8.31 -4.04
C THR A 142 9.27 6.86 -4.29
N SER A 143 8.84 6.34 -5.45
CA SER A 143 8.98 4.94 -5.81
C SER A 143 10.36 4.66 -6.40
N VAL A 144 11.08 3.69 -5.85
CA VAL A 144 12.38 3.22 -6.34
C VAL A 144 12.58 1.76 -5.92
N GLY A 145 13.11 0.92 -6.81
CA GLY A 145 13.39 -0.50 -6.51
C GLY A 145 13.03 -1.46 -7.63
N GLN A 146 12.10 -1.10 -8.51
CA GLN A 146 11.87 -1.90 -9.71
C GLN A 146 13.08 -1.83 -10.65
N GLY A 147 13.52 -3.00 -11.13
CA GLY A 147 14.77 -3.14 -11.87
C GLY A 147 16.02 -3.30 -11.01
N LEU A 148 15.88 -3.43 -9.68
CA LEU A 148 16.98 -3.77 -8.76
C LEU A 148 17.58 -5.12 -9.11
N ARG A 149 18.91 -5.17 -9.19
CA ARG A 149 19.68 -6.36 -9.52
C ARG A 149 20.90 -6.47 -8.61
N LEU A 150 21.37 -7.70 -8.48
CA LEU A 150 22.67 -8.05 -7.92
C LEU A 150 23.57 -8.44 -9.10
N PRO A 151 24.39 -7.55 -9.67
CA PRO A 151 25.17 -7.86 -10.88
C PRO A 151 26.11 -9.05 -10.72
N GLN A 152 26.57 -9.29 -9.48
CA GLN A 152 27.43 -10.44 -9.14
C GLN A 152 26.65 -11.75 -8.96
N HIS A 153 25.31 -11.69 -8.90
CA HIS A 153 24.42 -12.84 -8.70
C HIS A 153 23.25 -12.77 -9.68
N PRO A 154 23.49 -12.88 -11.01
CA PRO A 154 22.48 -12.61 -12.04
C PRO A 154 21.29 -13.59 -12.05
N ARG A 155 21.38 -14.71 -11.31
CA ARG A 155 20.28 -15.68 -11.13
C ARG A 155 19.38 -15.35 -9.93
N ILE A 156 19.72 -14.34 -9.14
CA ILE A 156 18.91 -13.88 -8.00
C ILE A 156 18.13 -12.64 -8.45
N GLU A 157 16.81 -12.77 -8.49
CA GLU A 157 15.91 -11.67 -8.80
C GLU A 157 15.49 -10.95 -7.52
N LEU A 158 15.59 -9.63 -7.53
CA LEU A 158 15.05 -8.75 -6.50
C LEU A 158 13.90 -7.96 -7.10
N MET A 159 12.80 -7.86 -6.36
CA MET A 159 11.62 -7.13 -6.79
C MET A 159 10.85 -6.60 -5.60
N ASN A 160 10.06 -5.55 -5.80
CA ASN A 160 9.10 -5.04 -4.82
C ASN A 160 9.70 -4.57 -3.48
N CYS A 161 11.01 -4.31 -3.42
CA CYS A 161 11.72 -3.78 -2.26
C CYS A 161 12.53 -2.55 -2.65
N ALA A 162 12.55 -1.57 -1.74
CA ALA A 162 13.46 -0.43 -1.86
C ALA A 162 14.92 -0.93 -1.75
N PRO A 163 15.87 -0.30 -2.47
CA PRO A 163 17.30 -0.65 -2.38
C PRO A 163 17.91 -0.47 -0.99
#